data_AF-A0A945HH50-F1
#
_entry.id   AF-A0A945HH50-F1
#
_cell.length_a   1.000
_cell.length_b   1.000
_cell.length_c   1.000
_cell.angle_alpha   90.00
_cell.angle_beta   90.00
_cell.angle_gamma   90.00
#
_symmetry.space_group_name_H-M   'P 1'
#
loop_
_entity.id
_entity.type
_entity.pdbx_description
1 polymer ?
#
loop_
_entity_poly.entity_id
_entity_poly.type
_entity_poly.pdbx_seq_one_letter_code
_entity_poly.pdbx_strand_id
1 'polypeptide(L)'
;MEGILIVIVLSIGWAILKAIFSGVTGIGGDDSSTSVEANPFTVKVKKGLPPKDTGLTVDCYNVEMTGMISHPTDDQVKIILLVQDVTDNDNESDAGTPVVSTHEAFAEKGSRVLGVERIYESSSRTYYPDWTLFVPVPVDFIVPPHKGKRRIKFLLCVADTGTTVERGGLTDTSGLQHISTEVVNFTFKEPGYMDELINKEKVEDLTIKLGMCMAAADGHLDQKELNTIKTWAKNLTGLLDEDKAVERNKHFSKFLKSSSIAAKTNKISLSNLVKDFNGVASKSQKYTAMQLLLDISGADGTLSKEEDTFINKIAKTTGINLSTFKEMKNKIIANVDNLDSSEKPSEESFGLTEDMDDVEKMKILRKEYTKWNGQTNHKDVKKKKRAKEMVKIIADLRKQYSS
;
A
#
# COMPACT_ATOMS: atom_id res chain seq x y z
N MET A 1 15.54 27.99 2.55
CA MET A 1 15.03 28.90 3.60
C MET A 1 13.55 28.67 3.93
N GLU A 2 12.95 27.55 3.50
CA GLU A 2 11.54 27.23 3.74
C GLU A 2 11.32 26.25 4.92
N GLY A 3 12.39 25.65 5.44
CA GLY A 3 12.31 24.71 6.57
C GLY A 3 12.13 25.35 7.96
N ILE A 4 12.29 26.67 8.09
CA ILE A 4 12.16 27.38 9.37
C ILE A 4 10.71 27.84 9.61
N LEU A 5 9.94 28.08 8.54
CA LEU A 5 8.54 28.53 8.64
C LEU A 5 7.58 27.42 9.09
N ILE A 6 7.86 26.16 8.74
CA ILE A 6 7.06 25.00 9.17
C ILE A 6 7.22 24.72 10.68
N VAL A 7 8.39 25.01 11.26
CA VAL A 7 8.66 24.81 12.70
C VAL A 7 7.94 25.86 13.56
N ILE A 8 7.79 27.09 13.07
CA ILE A 8 7.18 28.18 13.85
C ILE A 8 5.66 28.06 13.94
N VAL A 9 4.98 27.55 12.90
CA VAL A 9 3.51 27.34 12.94
C VAL A 9 3.12 26.18 13.88
N LEU A 10 3.97 25.15 13.99
CA LEU A 10 3.78 24.04 14.95
C LEU A 10 3.95 24.47 16.42
N SER A 11 4.78 25.48 16.69
CA SER A 11 5.02 25.96 18.06
C SER A 11 3.88 26.79 18.67
N ILE A 12 2.98 27.36 17.87
CA ILE A 12 1.84 28.15 18.39
C ILE A 12 0.65 27.24 18.78
N GLY A 13 0.44 26.12 18.07
CA GLY A 13 -0.51 25.08 18.48
C GLY A 13 -0.12 24.38 19.79
N TRP A 14 1.18 24.39 20.13
CA TRP A 14 1.74 23.78 21.36
C TRP A 14 1.30 24.49 22.66
N ALA A 15 1.13 25.82 22.64
CA ALA A 15 0.77 26.58 23.83
C ALA A 15 -0.69 26.33 24.26
N ILE A 16 -1.57 26.06 23.30
CA ILE A 16 -3.01 25.83 23.54
C ILE A 16 -3.25 24.40 24.04
N LEU A 17 -2.53 23.40 23.50
CA LEU A 17 -2.63 22.02 23.99
C LEU A 17 -2.16 21.91 25.45
N LYS A 18 -1.05 22.59 25.82
CA LYS A 18 -0.58 22.64 27.22
C LYS A 18 -1.60 23.25 28.18
N ALA A 19 -2.36 24.26 27.75
CA ALA A 19 -3.40 24.89 28.58
C ALA A 19 -4.57 23.94 28.88
N ILE A 20 -4.93 23.08 27.92
CA ILE A 20 -5.96 22.05 28.10
C ILE A 20 -5.45 20.94 29.03
N PHE A 21 -4.17 20.55 28.94
CA PHE A 21 -3.57 19.56 29.84
C PHE A 21 -3.29 20.08 31.26
N SER A 22 -3.00 21.36 31.44
CA SER A 22 -2.78 21.96 32.77
C SER A 22 -4.06 22.47 33.45
N GLY A 23 -5.11 22.79 32.68
CA GLY A 23 -6.39 23.29 33.19
C GLY A 23 -7.27 22.22 33.83
N VAL A 24 -7.01 20.94 33.58
CA VAL A 24 -7.77 19.82 34.16
C VAL A 24 -7.32 19.47 35.59
N THR A 25 -6.18 19.99 36.07
CA THR A 25 -5.66 19.68 37.42
C THR A 25 -5.79 20.80 38.45
N GLY A 26 -6.59 21.84 38.19
CA GLY A 26 -6.93 22.76 39.27
C GLY A 26 -7.79 23.94 38.83
N ILE A 27 -9.01 24.00 39.38
CA ILE A 27 -9.67 25.18 39.97
C ILE A 27 -10.94 24.66 40.66
N GLY A 28 -11.09 24.97 41.94
CA GLY A 28 -12.24 24.59 42.74
C GLY A 28 -13.48 25.48 42.49
N GLY A 29 -14.65 24.90 42.79
CA GLY A 29 -15.89 25.60 43.10
C GLY A 29 -16.94 25.67 41.98
N ASP A 30 -17.72 24.60 41.77
CA ASP A 30 -19.17 24.54 42.04
C ASP A 30 -19.80 23.26 41.42
N ASP A 31 -20.26 22.36 42.30
CA ASP A 31 -21.24 21.25 42.21
C ASP A 31 -21.72 20.68 40.85
N SER A 32 -20.83 20.51 39.87
CA SER A 32 -21.10 19.70 38.65
C SER A 32 -20.02 18.64 38.34
N SER A 33 -18.96 18.56 39.15
CA SER A 33 -17.76 17.76 38.85
C SER A 33 -17.88 16.25 39.13
N THR A 34 -18.91 15.77 39.81
CA THR A 34 -18.97 14.37 40.26
C THR A 34 -19.30 13.36 39.17
N SER A 35 -19.92 13.74 38.05
CA SER A 35 -20.30 12.79 36.98
C SER A 35 -19.23 12.57 35.93
N VAL A 36 -18.38 13.58 35.65
CA VAL A 36 -17.29 13.49 34.67
C VAL A 36 -16.16 12.60 35.18
N GLU A 37 -15.83 12.70 36.47
CA GLU A 37 -14.83 11.85 37.13
C GLU A 37 -15.27 10.37 37.21
N ALA A 38 -16.58 10.10 37.22
CA ALA A 38 -17.11 8.75 37.34
C ALA A 38 -17.09 7.94 36.03
N ASN A 39 -17.12 8.60 34.86
CA ASN A 39 -17.21 7.95 33.54
C ASN A 39 -16.30 8.61 32.49
N PRO A 40 -14.97 8.64 32.70
CA PRO A 40 -14.07 9.32 31.78
C PRO A 40 -14.12 8.70 30.37
N PHE A 41 -14.18 9.56 29.35
CA PHE A 41 -14.08 9.12 27.97
C PHE A 41 -12.74 8.43 27.75
N THR A 42 -12.79 7.16 27.37
CA THR A 42 -11.60 6.32 27.24
C THR A 42 -11.63 5.57 25.92
N VAL A 43 -10.48 5.54 25.24
CA VAL A 43 -10.27 4.73 24.05
C VAL A 43 -9.42 3.50 24.38
N LYS A 44 -9.71 2.40 23.70
CA LYS A 44 -8.79 1.27 23.61
C LYS A 44 -8.79 0.68 22.19
N VAL A 45 -7.77 -0.06 21.84
CA VAL A 45 -7.43 -0.47 20.49
C VAL A 45 -6.89 -1.89 20.59
N LYS A 46 -7.68 -2.83 20.07
CA LYS A 46 -7.36 -4.25 20.16
C LYS A 46 -7.20 -4.84 18.79
N LYS A 47 -6.14 -5.63 18.60
CA LYS A 47 -6.02 -6.46 17.40
C LYS A 47 -7.12 -7.54 17.43
N GLY A 48 -7.86 -7.67 16.34
CA GLY A 48 -8.96 -8.63 16.23
C GLY A 48 -9.55 -8.69 14.83
N LEU A 49 -10.64 -9.44 14.69
CA LEU A 49 -11.46 -9.45 13.48
C LEU A 49 -12.54 -8.36 13.57
N PRO A 50 -13.05 -7.87 12.43
CA PRO A 50 -14.22 -7.02 12.42
C PRO A 50 -15.46 -7.76 12.97
N PRO A 51 -16.54 -7.03 13.29
CA PRO A 51 -17.82 -7.62 13.68
C PRO A 51 -18.30 -8.72 12.71
N LYS A 52 -18.84 -9.82 13.25
CA LYS A 52 -19.19 -11.04 12.50
C LYS A 52 -20.23 -10.82 11.40
N ASP A 53 -21.10 -9.84 11.60
CA ASP A 53 -22.14 -9.39 10.67
C ASP A 53 -21.58 -8.79 9.37
N THR A 54 -20.31 -8.36 9.35
CA THR A 54 -19.66 -7.89 8.12
C THR A 54 -19.28 -9.01 7.15
N GLY A 55 -19.17 -10.25 7.62
CA GLY A 55 -18.68 -11.39 6.82
C GLY A 55 -17.20 -11.30 6.41
N LEU A 56 -16.46 -10.30 6.92
CA LEU A 56 -15.05 -10.08 6.61
C LEU A 56 -14.15 -10.82 7.60
N THR A 57 -13.06 -11.42 7.10
CA THR A 57 -12.07 -12.15 7.90
C THR A 57 -10.69 -11.48 7.86
N VAL A 58 -10.67 -10.15 7.75
CA VAL A 58 -9.43 -9.35 7.65
C VAL A 58 -8.96 -8.96 9.05
N ASP A 59 -7.66 -9.02 9.29
CA ASP A 59 -7.06 -8.51 10.52
C ASP A 59 -7.32 -7.00 10.65
N CYS A 60 -7.85 -6.58 11.79
CA CYS A 60 -8.13 -5.20 12.12
C CYS A 60 -7.54 -4.80 13.48
N TYR A 61 -7.38 -3.49 13.67
CA TYR A 61 -7.33 -2.86 14.98
C TYR A 61 -8.71 -2.27 15.28
N ASN A 62 -9.39 -2.87 16.24
CA ASN A 62 -10.71 -2.44 16.69
C ASN A 62 -10.54 -1.29 17.66
N VAL A 63 -10.91 -0.09 17.22
CA VAL A 63 -10.95 1.12 18.05
C VAL A 63 -12.27 1.11 18.80
N GLU A 64 -12.21 0.89 20.09
CA GLU A 64 -13.35 0.84 21.01
C GLU A 64 -13.31 2.05 21.94
N MET A 65 -14.49 2.54 22.30
CA MET A 65 -14.67 3.68 23.19
C MET A 65 -15.62 3.34 24.34
N THR A 66 -15.47 4.01 25.47
CA THR A 66 -16.36 3.95 26.64
C THR A 66 -16.35 5.30 27.36
N GLY A 67 -17.30 5.53 28.25
CA GLY A 67 -17.43 6.77 29.00
C GLY A 67 -18.25 7.83 28.26
N MET A 68 -18.17 9.07 28.74
CA MET A 68 -19.02 10.15 28.26
C MET A 68 -18.69 10.59 26.83
N ILE A 69 -19.74 10.81 26.04
CA ILE A 69 -19.68 11.48 24.73
C ILE A 69 -20.58 12.71 24.72
N SER A 70 -20.95 13.18 25.91
CA SER A 70 -21.90 14.26 26.12
C SER A 70 -21.39 15.58 25.58
N HIS A 71 -22.33 16.42 25.16
CA HIS A 71 -22.08 17.82 24.88
C HIS A 71 -22.91 18.69 25.84
N PRO A 72 -22.36 19.80 26.37
CA PRO A 72 -23.09 20.62 27.35
C PRO A 72 -24.41 21.20 26.83
N THR A 73 -24.44 21.62 25.56
CA THR A 73 -25.59 22.32 24.94
C THR A 73 -26.22 21.59 23.76
N ASP A 74 -25.40 21.02 22.87
CA ASP A 74 -25.85 20.42 21.63
C ASP A 74 -26.36 18.99 21.80
N ASP A 75 -27.31 18.63 20.93
CA ASP A 75 -27.90 17.28 20.83
C ASP A 75 -27.12 16.36 19.89
N GLN A 76 -26.03 16.85 19.30
CA GLN A 76 -25.16 16.08 18.42
C GLN A 76 -23.69 16.35 18.73
N VAL A 77 -22.88 15.30 18.58
CA VAL A 77 -21.42 15.40 18.65
C VAL A 77 -20.79 14.74 17.43
N LYS A 78 -19.62 15.24 17.05
CA LYS A 78 -18.74 14.57 16.11
C LYS A 78 -17.66 13.83 16.87
N ILE A 79 -17.55 12.52 16.64
CA ILE A 79 -16.43 11.72 17.11
C ILE A 79 -15.41 11.60 15.98
N ILE A 80 -14.18 11.99 16.27
CA ILE A 80 -13.07 12.09 15.31
C ILE A 80 -11.95 11.17 15.78
N LEU A 81 -11.57 10.22 14.93
CA LEU A 81 -10.35 9.42 15.08
C LEU A 81 -9.23 10.04 14.25
N LEU A 82 -8.10 10.30 14.91
CA LEU A 82 -6.83 10.68 14.30
C LEU A 82 -5.77 9.63 14.65
N VAL A 83 -4.94 9.25 13.67
CA VAL A 83 -3.88 8.28 13.89
C VAL A 83 -2.54 8.88 13.51
N GLN A 84 -1.60 8.85 14.46
CA GLN A 84 -0.31 9.51 14.35
C GLN A 84 0.81 8.57 14.78
N ASP A 85 1.95 8.67 14.11
CA ASP A 85 3.19 8.02 14.50
C ASP A 85 3.95 8.94 15.48
N VAL A 86 4.10 8.48 16.73
CA VAL A 86 4.81 9.17 17.81
C VAL A 86 6.13 8.47 18.14
N THR A 87 6.65 7.65 17.23
CA THR A 87 7.87 6.86 17.47
C THR A 87 9.04 7.73 17.89
N ASP A 88 9.23 8.84 17.19
CA ASP A 88 10.38 9.73 17.37
C ASP A 88 10.07 10.90 18.35
N ASN A 89 8.90 10.90 18.99
CA ASN A 89 8.51 11.92 19.96
C ASN A 89 9.11 11.63 21.33
N ASP A 90 9.68 12.65 21.98
CA ASP A 90 10.15 12.58 23.36
C ASP A 90 8.98 12.42 24.35
N ASN A 91 7.84 13.05 24.06
CA ASN A 91 6.62 12.95 24.83
C ASN A 91 5.45 12.45 23.95
N GLU A 92 4.79 11.38 24.38
CA GLU A 92 3.68 10.77 23.64
C GLU A 92 2.44 11.66 23.53
N SER A 93 2.31 12.68 24.39
CA SER A 93 1.26 13.71 24.26
C SER A 93 1.46 14.59 23.03
N ASP A 94 2.68 14.73 22.54
CA ASP A 94 3.01 15.63 21.44
C ASP A 94 2.41 15.11 20.12
N ALA A 95 2.07 16.02 19.22
CA ALA A 95 1.56 15.65 17.90
C ALA A 95 2.59 14.78 17.16
N GLY A 96 2.13 13.64 16.66
CA GLY A 96 2.98 12.74 15.87
C GLY A 96 2.91 13.05 14.39
N THR A 97 3.73 12.34 13.62
CA THR A 97 3.67 12.40 12.15
C THR A 97 2.40 11.68 11.67
N PRO A 98 1.61 12.24 10.73
CA PRO A 98 0.36 11.60 10.30
C PRO A 98 0.57 10.20 9.74
N VAL A 99 -0.30 9.26 10.10
CA VAL A 99 -0.41 7.97 9.41
C VAL A 99 -1.35 8.14 8.22
N VAL A 100 -1.09 7.47 7.09
CA VAL A 100 -1.96 7.57 5.90
C VAL A 100 -2.70 6.28 5.63
N SER A 101 -3.83 6.38 4.94
CA SER A 101 -4.67 5.27 4.53
C SER A 101 -4.43 4.86 3.08
N THR A 102 -4.58 3.57 2.80
CA THR A 102 -4.69 3.05 1.42
C THR A 102 -6.11 3.14 0.87
N HIS A 103 -7.11 3.40 1.72
CA HIS A 103 -8.54 3.39 1.34
C HIS A 103 -9.23 4.69 1.78
N GLU A 104 -9.99 5.30 0.86
CA GLU A 104 -10.64 6.60 1.05
C GLU A 104 -11.65 6.61 2.21
N ALA A 105 -12.37 5.51 2.44
CA ALA A 105 -13.31 5.39 3.57
C ALA A 105 -12.66 5.50 4.96
N PHE A 106 -11.34 5.38 5.04
CA PHE A 106 -10.55 5.55 6.27
C PHE A 106 -9.63 6.77 6.18
N ALA A 107 -9.84 7.64 5.20
CA ALA A 107 -9.05 8.84 4.99
C ALA A 107 -9.87 10.10 5.30
N GLU A 108 -9.19 11.09 5.85
CA GLU A 108 -9.70 12.45 6.00
C GLU A 108 -10.12 13.01 4.62
N LYS A 109 -11.24 13.74 4.57
CA LYS A 109 -11.77 14.29 3.32
C LYS A 109 -10.74 15.22 2.66
N GLY A 110 -10.44 14.95 1.38
CA GLY A 110 -9.46 15.75 0.62
C GLY A 110 -7.99 15.43 0.93
N SER A 111 -7.74 14.37 1.71
CA SER A 111 -6.41 13.95 2.14
C SER A 111 -6.28 12.42 2.08
N ARG A 112 -5.05 11.92 2.21
CA ARG A 112 -4.78 10.49 2.43
C ARG A 112 -4.57 10.15 3.90
N VAL A 113 -4.54 11.15 4.78
CA VAL A 113 -4.30 10.94 6.20
C VAL A 113 -5.39 10.06 6.78
N LEU A 114 -4.98 9.05 7.55
CA LEU A 114 -5.89 8.11 8.17
C LEU A 114 -6.67 8.84 9.26
N GLY A 115 -7.97 8.96 9.04
CA GLY A 115 -8.89 9.61 9.94
C GLY A 115 -10.32 9.20 9.62
N VAL A 116 -11.13 9.07 10.67
CA VAL A 116 -12.54 8.69 10.55
C VAL A 116 -13.36 9.63 11.42
N GLU A 117 -14.36 10.28 10.84
CA GLU A 117 -15.32 11.12 11.55
C GLU A 117 -16.73 10.54 11.45
N ARG A 118 -17.49 10.64 12.54
CA ARG A 118 -18.90 10.23 12.60
C ARG A 118 -19.69 11.14 13.52
N ILE A 119 -20.92 11.46 13.13
CA ILE A 119 -21.86 12.21 13.97
C ILE A 119 -22.70 11.23 14.78
N TYR A 120 -22.86 11.52 16.06
CA TYR A 120 -23.71 10.78 17.00
C TYR A 120 -24.70 11.73 17.64
N GLU A 121 -25.92 11.25 17.84
CA GLU A 121 -26.88 11.88 18.73
C GLU A 121 -26.32 11.82 20.17
N SER A 122 -26.41 12.94 20.88
CA SER A 122 -25.89 13.12 22.21
C SER A 122 -26.81 14.03 23.04
N SER A 123 -26.45 14.18 24.31
CA SER A 123 -27.11 15.05 25.27
C SER A 123 -26.11 15.36 26.36
N SER A 124 -26.46 16.23 27.31
CA SER A 124 -25.61 16.57 28.45
C SER A 124 -25.27 15.38 29.37
N ARG A 125 -25.85 14.20 29.16
CA ARG A 125 -25.60 12.99 29.95
C ARG A 125 -25.33 11.73 29.13
N THR A 126 -25.14 11.85 27.82
CA THR A 126 -24.94 10.67 26.96
C THR A 126 -23.56 10.04 27.22
N TYR A 127 -23.53 8.75 27.51
CA TYR A 127 -22.32 7.98 27.74
C TYR A 127 -22.50 6.52 27.33
N TYR A 128 -21.37 5.83 27.12
CA TYR A 128 -21.33 4.40 26.85
C TYR A 128 -20.83 3.64 28.09
N PRO A 129 -21.69 2.89 28.81
CA PRO A 129 -21.29 2.17 30.02
C PRO A 129 -20.35 0.99 29.71
N ASP A 130 -20.53 0.38 28.55
CA ASP A 130 -19.72 -0.71 28.04
C ASP A 130 -18.86 -0.26 26.87
N TRP A 131 -17.77 -1.00 26.66
CA TRP A 131 -16.91 -0.79 25.50
C TRP A 131 -17.67 -1.03 24.19
N THR A 132 -17.75 0.03 23.39
CA THR A 132 -18.46 0.05 22.13
C THR A 132 -17.47 0.25 20.99
N LEU A 133 -17.62 -0.55 19.94
CA LEU A 133 -16.77 -0.41 18.75
C LEU A 133 -17.10 0.91 18.04
N PHE A 134 -16.11 1.79 17.93
CA PHE A 134 -16.19 2.96 17.08
C PHE A 134 -15.91 2.57 15.63
N VAL A 135 -14.73 2.00 15.35
CA VAL A 135 -14.37 1.56 14.00
C VAL A 135 -13.35 0.42 14.00
N PRO A 136 -13.53 -0.63 13.18
CA PRO A 136 -12.49 -1.61 12.90
C PRO A 136 -11.58 -1.10 11.77
N VAL A 137 -10.32 -0.79 12.06
CA VAL A 137 -9.35 -0.32 11.05
C VAL A 137 -8.55 -1.51 10.51
N PRO A 138 -8.69 -1.89 9.23
CA PRO A 138 -7.90 -2.97 8.64
C PRO A 138 -6.40 -2.68 8.73
N VAL A 139 -5.60 -3.69 9.10
CA VAL A 139 -4.14 -3.52 9.24
C VAL A 139 -3.50 -3.06 7.93
N ASP A 140 -3.97 -3.61 6.80
CA ASP A 140 -3.46 -3.28 5.46
C ASP A 140 -3.76 -1.83 5.05
N PHE A 141 -4.66 -1.14 5.74
CA PHE A 141 -4.97 0.26 5.46
C PHE A 141 -4.07 1.23 6.23
N ILE A 142 -3.29 0.77 7.20
CA ILE A 142 -2.44 1.61 8.04
C ILE A 142 -1.05 1.73 7.39
N VAL A 143 -0.72 2.90 6.83
CA VAL A 143 0.58 3.17 6.21
C VAL A 143 1.37 4.18 7.05
N PRO A 144 2.47 3.76 7.70
CA PRO A 144 3.27 4.64 8.54
C PRO A 144 4.16 5.57 7.67
N PRO A 145 4.74 6.64 8.25
CA PRO A 145 5.79 7.41 7.58
C PRO A 145 7.02 6.56 7.25
N HIS A 146 7.39 5.63 8.13
CA HIS A 146 8.62 4.85 8.00
C HIS A 146 8.45 3.38 8.38
N LYS A 147 9.27 2.50 7.81
CA LYS A 147 9.33 1.07 8.14
C LYS A 147 9.87 0.79 9.54
N GLY A 148 9.62 -0.40 10.07
CA GLY A 148 10.19 -0.89 11.33
C GLY A 148 9.21 -0.85 12.50
N LYS A 149 9.74 -0.87 13.72
CA LYS A 149 8.94 -0.77 14.94
C LYS A 149 8.44 0.66 15.10
N ARG A 150 7.12 0.84 15.22
CA ARG A 150 6.48 2.15 15.34
C ARG A 150 5.53 2.21 16.52
N ARG A 151 5.52 3.34 17.22
CA ARG A 151 4.52 3.69 18.25
C ARG A 151 3.41 4.48 17.59
N ILE A 152 2.26 3.85 17.39
CA ILE A 152 1.12 4.47 16.71
C ILE A 152 0.10 4.90 17.75
N LYS A 153 -0.12 6.21 17.85
CA LYS A 153 -1.10 6.84 18.71
C LYS A 153 -2.44 6.92 17.99
N PHE A 154 -3.46 6.32 18.59
CA PHE A 154 -4.86 6.50 18.25
C PHE A 154 -5.42 7.58 19.16
N LEU A 155 -5.82 8.69 18.58
CA LEU A 155 -6.42 9.83 19.25
C LEU A 155 -7.90 9.88 18.89
N LEU A 156 -8.76 9.74 19.89
CA LEU A 156 -10.20 9.84 19.71
C LEU A 156 -10.70 11.10 20.42
N CYS A 157 -11.41 11.95 19.68
CA CYS A 157 -11.94 13.22 20.18
C CYS A 157 -13.45 13.23 20.04
N VAL A 158 -14.15 13.72 21.07
CA VAL A 158 -15.55 14.13 21.01
C VAL A 158 -15.55 15.64 20.86
N ALA A 159 -16.17 16.14 19.79
CA ALA A 159 -16.12 17.53 19.41
C ALA A 159 -17.45 18.05 18.88
N ASP A 160 -17.55 19.37 18.73
CA ASP A 160 -18.66 20.03 18.07
C ASP A 160 -18.77 19.55 16.61
N THR A 161 -19.99 19.55 16.07
CA THR A 161 -20.25 19.08 14.69
C THR A 161 -19.52 19.91 13.62
N GLY A 162 -19.22 21.17 13.94
CA GLY A 162 -18.45 22.09 13.10
C GLY A 162 -16.93 21.88 13.12
N THR A 163 -16.38 21.09 14.07
CA THR A 163 -14.94 20.89 14.18
C THR A 163 -14.38 20.22 12.93
N THR A 164 -13.30 20.79 12.39
CA THR A 164 -12.61 20.31 11.20
C THR A 164 -11.22 19.78 11.56
N VAL A 165 -10.78 18.81 10.77
CA VAL A 165 -9.43 18.25 10.81
C VAL A 165 -8.75 18.66 9.52
N GLU A 166 -7.47 19.01 9.61
CA GLU A 166 -6.62 19.20 8.45
C GLU A 166 -5.31 18.42 8.62
N ARG A 167 -5.03 17.52 7.67
CA ARG A 167 -3.77 16.76 7.56
C ARG A 167 -3.39 16.04 8.87
N GLY A 168 -4.38 15.46 9.55
CA GLY A 168 -4.17 14.72 10.80
C GLY A 168 -3.97 15.58 12.04
N GLY A 169 -4.27 16.88 11.97
CA GLY A 169 -4.28 17.80 13.09
C GLY A 169 -5.63 18.49 13.27
N LEU A 170 -5.90 18.92 14.51
CA LEU A 170 -7.00 19.82 14.84
C LEU A 170 -6.44 21.24 14.87
N THR A 171 -6.93 22.11 14.00
CA THR A 171 -6.48 23.51 13.90
C THR A 171 -7.18 24.41 14.92
N ASP A 172 -8.41 24.06 15.29
CA ASP A 172 -9.19 24.68 16.36
C ASP A 172 -9.63 23.62 17.36
N THR A 173 -9.27 23.83 18.63
CA THR A 173 -9.58 22.92 19.74
C THR A 173 -10.70 23.44 20.64
N SER A 174 -11.28 24.60 20.33
CA SER A 174 -12.31 25.25 21.17
C SER A 174 -13.58 24.40 21.31
N GLY A 175 -13.92 23.64 20.27
CA GLY A 175 -15.06 22.71 20.26
C GLY A 175 -14.75 21.30 20.78
N LEU A 176 -13.62 21.07 21.46
CA LEU A 176 -13.32 19.74 22.02
C LEU A 176 -13.99 19.57 23.38
N GLN A 177 -14.80 18.52 23.51
CA GLN A 177 -15.49 18.18 24.76
C GLN A 177 -14.72 17.10 25.54
N HIS A 178 -14.31 16.03 24.85
CA HIS A 178 -13.59 14.92 25.44
C HIS A 178 -12.48 14.42 24.52
N ILE A 179 -11.39 13.93 25.12
CA ILE A 179 -10.21 13.44 24.41
C ILE A 179 -9.66 12.22 25.12
N SER A 180 -9.31 11.20 24.34
CA SER A 180 -8.61 10.02 24.86
C SER A 180 -7.63 9.50 23.83
N THR A 181 -6.53 8.92 24.31
CA THR A 181 -5.49 8.36 23.47
C THR A 181 -5.09 6.97 23.91
N GLU A 182 -4.65 6.15 22.96
CA GLU A 182 -3.90 4.93 23.24
C GLU A 182 -2.78 4.77 22.23
N VAL A 183 -1.63 4.33 22.73
CA VAL A 183 -0.44 4.07 21.90
C VAL A 183 -0.26 2.56 21.78
N VAL A 184 -0.19 2.09 20.54
CA VAL A 184 0.01 0.68 20.20
C VAL A 184 1.29 0.51 19.41
N ASN A 185 2.04 -0.56 19.72
CA ASN A 185 3.28 -0.89 19.02
C ASN A 185 2.99 -1.71 17.76
N PHE A 186 3.47 -1.23 16.62
CA PHE A 186 3.40 -1.90 15.32
C PHE A 186 4.79 -2.29 14.85
N THR A 187 4.88 -3.31 14.00
CA THR A 187 6.11 -3.61 13.24
C THR A 187 5.77 -3.69 11.76
N PHE A 188 6.17 -2.66 11.03
CA PHE A 188 5.97 -2.56 9.58
C PHE A 188 7.18 -3.11 8.85
N LYS A 189 6.97 -4.08 7.97
CA LYS A 189 8.04 -4.71 7.18
C LYS A 189 8.38 -3.91 5.92
N GLU A 190 7.44 -3.12 5.42
CA GLU A 190 7.55 -2.38 4.17
C GLU A 190 7.93 -0.90 4.43
N PRO A 191 8.65 -0.26 3.49
CA PRO A 191 8.86 1.19 3.49
C PRO A 191 7.55 1.96 3.72
N GLY A 192 7.61 2.98 4.59
CA GLY A 192 6.51 3.90 4.78
C GLY A 192 6.44 4.97 3.69
N TYR A 193 5.42 5.83 3.71
CA TYR A 193 5.22 6.81 2.64
C TYR A 193 6.32 7.88 2.57
N MET A 194 7.00 8.21 3.69
CA MET A 194 8.18 9.09 3.67
C MET A 194 9.41 8.36 3.14
N ASP A 195 9.58 7.08 3.49
CA ASP A 195 10.65 6.25 2.93
C ASP A 195 10.52 6.14 1.39
N GLU A 196 9.29 6.04 0.87
CA GLU A 196 9.03 6.02 -0.57
C GLU A 196 9.50 7.30 -1.25
N LEU A 197 9.27 8.47 -0.64
CA LEU A 197 9.71 9.76 -1.17
C LEU A 197 11.24 9.86 -1.20
N ILE A 198 11.89 9.46 -0.11
CA ILE A 198 13.36 9.47 0.01
C ILE A 198 13.99 8.50 -0.99
N ASN A 199 13.41 7.31 -1.14
CA ASN A 199 13.96 6.25 -1.99
C ASN A 199 13.50 6.33 -3.45
N LYS A 200 12.62 7.27 -3.81
CA LYS A 200 11.97 7.35 -5.11
C LYS A 200 12.95 7.23 -6.27
N GLU A 201 13.96 8.10 -6.31
CA GLU A 201 14.92 8.11 -7.42
C GLU A 201 15.75 6.82 -7.48
N LYS A 202 16.14 6.30 -6.32
CA LYS A 202 16.90 5.05 -6.22
C LYS A 202 16.07 3.85 -6.72
N VAL A 203 14.79 3.80 -6.37
CA VAL A 203 13.86 2.76 -6.84
C VAL A 203 13.68 2.84 -8.35
N GLU A 204 13.54 4.05 -8.90
CA GLU A 204 13.43 4.27 -10.35
C GLU A 204 14.69 3.78 -11.09
N ASP A 205 15.88 4.12 -10.58
CA ASP A 205 17.16 3.66 -11.14
C ASP A 205 17.32 2.12 -11.06
N LEU A 206 16.94 1.50 -9.94
CA LEU A 206 16.99 0.05 -9.78
C LEU A 206 15.98 -0.65 -10.69
N THR A 207 14.80 -0.05 -10.91
CA THR A 207 13.77 -0.55 -11.82
C THR A 207 14.25 -0.54 -13.27
N ILE A 208 14.90 0.55 -13.70
CA ILE A 208 15.52 0.63 -15.03
C ILE A 208 16.62 -0.42 -15.20
N LYS A 209 17.47 -0.62 -14.18
CA LYS A 209 18.51 -1.66 -14.21
C LYS A 209 17.90 -3.06 -14.34
N LEU A 210 16.81 -3.35 -13.62
CA LEU A 210 16.10 -4.63 -13.73
C LEU A 210 15.57 -4.83 -15.15
N GLY A 211 14.90 -3.82 -15.72
CA GLY A 211 14.41 -3.86 -17.09
C GLY A 211 15.53 -4.07 -18.12
N MET A 212 16.67 -3.38 -17.95
CA MET A 212 17.84 -3.54 -18.83
C MET A 212 18.50 -4.92 -18.71
N CYS A 213 18.54 -5.52 -17.52
CA CYS A 213 19.07 -6.88 -17.36
C CYS A 213 18.14 -7.91 -18.00
N MET A 214 16.83 -7.70 -17.91
CA MET A 214 15.84 -8.59 -18.51
C MET A 214 15.89 -8.53 -20.04
N ALA A 215 15.88 -7.32 -20.61
CA ALA A 215 16.02 -7.09 -22.06
C ALA A 215 17.39 -7.51 -22.63
N ALA A 216 18.33 -7.98 -21.79
CA ALA A 216 19.60 -8.52 -22.24
C ALA A 216 19.75 -10.01 -21.87
N ALA A 217 18.70 -10.64 -21.32
CA ALA A 217 18.76 -11.98 -20.75
C ALA A 217 18.99 -13.07 -21.81
N ASP A 218 18.46 -12.86 -23.02
CA ASP A 218 18.64 -13.72 -24.20
C ASP A 218 19.92 -13.39 -25.01
N GLY A 219 20.72 -12.43 -24.52
CA GLY A 219 21.94 -11.94 -25.16
C GLY A 219 21.74 -10.89 -26.26
N HIS A 220 20.50 -10.57 -26.65
CA HIS A 220 20.19 -9.59 -27.68
C HIS A 220 19.25 -8.52 -27.14
N LEU A 221 19.69 -7.28 -27.18
CA LEU A 221 18.90 -6.18 -26.64
C LEU A 221 18.09 -5.52 -27.77
N ASP A 222 16.80 -5.83 -27.84
CA ASP A 222 15.92 -5.38 -28.93
C ASP A 222 15.57 -3.88 -28.79
N GLN A 223 15.40 -3.21 -29.94
CA GLN A 223 15.13 -1.78 -29.95
C GLN A 223 13.73 -1.44 -29.40
N LYS A 224 12.74 -2.32 -29.56
CA LYS A 224 11.38 -2.16 -29.03
C LYS A 224 11.38 -2.27 -27.50
N GLU A 225 12.07 -3.25 -26.93
CA GLU A 225 12.26 -3.39 -25.47
C GLU A 225 12.91 -2.14 -24.87
N LEU A 226 13.99 -1.67 -25.50
CA LEU A 226 14.65 -0.42 -25.12
C LEU A 226 13.71 0.78 -25.15
N ASN A 227 12.82 0.83 -26.15
CA ASN A 227 11.86 1.92 -26.28
C ASN A 227 10.78 1.85 -25.20
N THR A 228 10.38 0.66 -24.75
CA THR A 228 9.49 0.48 -23.60
C THR A 228 10.13 1.06 -22.33
N ILE A 229 11.40 0.74 -22.05
CA ILE A 229 12.12 1.29 -20.88
C ILE A 229 12.26 2.81 -20.97
N LYS A 230 12.63 3.35 -22.14
CA LYS A 230 12.72 4.80 -22.36
C LYS A 230 11.39 5.50 -22.15
N THR A 231 10.30 4.91 -22.62
CA THR A 231 8.95 5.47 -22.49
C THR A 231 8.53 5.49 -21.02
N TRP A 232 8.79 4.41 -20.29
CA TRP A 232 8.54 4.37 -18.84
C TRP A 232 9.30 5.46 -18.10
N ALA A 233 10.61 5.63 -18.38
CA ALA A 233 11.42 6.67 -17.76
C ALA A 233 10.92 8.09 -18.10
N LYS A 234 10.48 8.31 -19.35
CA LYS A 234 9.91 9.59 -19.78
C LYS A 234 8.61 9.90 -19.02
N ASN A 235 7.75 8.90 -18.83
CA ASN A 235 6.47 9.05 -18.12
C ASN A 235 6.66 9.49 -16.66
N LEU A 236 7.75 9.09 -16.00
CA LEU A 236 8.07 9.55 -14.64
C LEU A 236 8.26 11.06 -14.54
N THR A 237 8.68 11.70 -15.64
CA THR A 237 8.91 13.15 -15.70
C THR A 237 7.69 13.94 -16.17
N GLY A 238 6.64 13.27 -16.66
CA GLY A 238 5.52 13.92 -17.35
C GLY A 238 4.65 14.84 -16.48
N LEU A 239 4.72 14.69 -15.16
CA LEU A 239 3.98 15.50 -14.18
C LEU A 239 4.91 16.37 -13.32
N LEU A 240 6.20 16.44 -13.67
CA LEU A 240 7.16 17.28 -12.96
C LEU A 240 7.14 18.70 -13.53
N ASP A 241 7.51 19.68 -12.69
CA ASP A 241 7.82 21.04 -13.12
C ASP A 241 8.91 21.02 -14.20
N GLU A 242 8.89 21.97 -15.14
CA GLU A 242 9.75 21.97 -16.34
C GLU A 242 11.24 21.83 -15.99
N ASP A 243 11.73 22.61 -15.02
CA ASP A 243 13.14 22.56 -14.60
C ASP A 243 13.54 21.19 -14.03
N LYS A 244 12.68 20.59 -13.19
CA LYS A 244 12.89 19.26 -12.62
C LYS A 244 12.80 18.19 -13.69
N ALA A 245 11.88 18.34 -14.65
CA ALA A 245 11.74 17.42 -15.77
C ALA A 245 12.99 17.42 -16.66
N VAL A 246 13.58 18.59 -16.93
CA VAL A 246 14.84 18.72 -17.70
C VAL A 246 15.98 18.00 -16.99
N GLU A 247 16.16 18.23 -15.69
CA GLU A 247 17.21 17.58 -14.89
C GLU A 247 17.05 16.05 -14.89
N ARG A 248 15.85 15.56 -14.58
CA ARG A 248 15.55 14.12 -14.53
C ARG A 248 15.70 13.46 -15.90
N ASN A 249 15.28 14.11 -16.99
CA ASN A 249 15.47 13.58 -18.34
C ASN A 249 16.95 13.48 -18.74
N LYS A 250 17.78 14.43 -18.30
CA LYS A 250 19.23 14.38 -18.49
C LYS A 250 19.86 13.22 -17.72
N HIS A 251 19.44 13.02 -16.46
CA HIS A 251 19.84 11.85 -15.66
C HIS A 251 19.47 10.54 -16.36
N PHE A 252 18.19 10.35 -16.72
CA PHE A 252 17.73 9.13 -17.37
C PHE A 252 18.44 8.86 -18.71
N SER A 253 18.68 9.88 -19.52
CA SER A 253 19.40 9.72 -20.79
C SER A 253 20.82 9.17 -20.60
N LYS A 254 21.53 9.62 -19.56
CA LYS A 254 22.87 9.11 -19.21
C LYS A 254 22.77 7.72 -18.56
N PHE A 255 21.81 7.56 -17.66
CA PHE A 255 21.64 6.34 -16.88
C PHE A 255 21.22 5.15 -17.75
N LEU A 256 20.29 5.34 -18.69
CA LEU A 256 19.86 4.31 -19.66
C LEU A 256 21.02 3.82 -20.53
N LYS A 257 21.86 4.75 -21.03
CA LYS A 257 23.05 4.39 -21.83
C LYS A 257 24.03 3.55 -21.01
N SER A 258 24.38 4.01 -19.81
CA SER A 258 25.32 3.28 -18.94
C SER A 258 24.76 1.92 -18.49
N SER A 259 23.47 1.84 -18.18
CA SER A 259 22.81 0.60 -17.77
C SER A 259 22.74 -0.42 -18.90
N SER A 260 22.46 0.01 -20.15
CA SER A 260 22.48 -0.87 -21.31
C SER A 260 23.88 -1.49 -21.55
N ILE A 261 24.95 -0.69 -21.42
CA ILE A 261 26.33 -1.19 -21.54
C ILE A 261 26.66 -2.19 -20.42
N ALA A 262 26.27 -1.87 -19.19
CA ALA A 262 26.53 -2.72 -18.03
C ALA A 262 25.76 -4.06 -18.11
N ALA A 263 24.52 -4.05 -18.62
CA ALA A 263 23.73 -5.25 -18.84
C ALA A 263 24.37 -6.15 -19.91
N LYS A 264 24.75 -5.59 -21.08
CA LYS A 264 25.42 -6.35 -22.16
C LYS A 264 26.74 -6.99 -21.74
N THR A 265 27.45 -6.36 -20.81
CA THR A 265 28.75 -6.87 -20.31
C THR A 265 28.59 -7.81 -19.11
N ASN A 266 27.36 -8.17 -18.75
CA ASN A 266 27.00 -9.00 -17.59
C ASN A 266 27.66 -8.53 -16.28
N LYS A 267 27.90 -7.21 -16.16
CA LYS A 267 28.53 -6.59 -14.98
C LYS A 267 27.55 -6.36 -13.84
N ILE A 268 26.25 -6.52 -14.10
CA ILE A 268 25.20 -6.32 -13.10
C ILE A 268 24.89 -7.65 -12.44
N SER A 269 25.26 -7.80 -11.17
CA SER A 269 24.85 -8.94 -10.37
C SER A 269 23.34 -8.86 -10.08
N LEU A 270 22.56 -9.77 -10.67
CA LEU A 270 21.11 -9.80 -10.48
C LEU A 270 20.70 -10.02 -9.02
N SER A 271 21.43 -10.85 -8.28
CA SER A 271 21.14 -11.12 -6.86
C SER A 271 21.30 -9.85 -6.01
N ASN A 272 22.37 -9.09 -6.22
CA ASN A 272 22.59 -7.82 -5.53
C ASN A 272 21.56 -6.78 -5.95
N LEU A 273 21.23 -6.70 -7.24
CA LEU A 273 20.23 -5.77 -7.76
C LEU A 273 18.85 -6.01 -7.13
N VAL A 274 18.41 -7.26 -7.07
CA VAL A 274 17.12 -7.64 -6.45
C VAL A 274 17.13 -7.37 -4.96
N LYS A 275 18.24 -7.67 -4.27
CA LYS A 275 18.40 -7.38 -2.83
C LYS A 275 18.29 -5.87 -2.55
N ASP A 276 19.00 -5.06 -3.32
CA ASP A 276 18.99 -3.61 -3.18
C ASP A 276 17.59 -3.04 -3.47
N PHE A 277 16.94 -3.52 -4.54
CA PHE A 277 15.57 -3.15 -4.89
C PHE A 277 14.58 -3.49 -3.76
N ASN A 278 14.61 -4.72 -3.26
CA ASN A 278 13.74 -5.15 -2.17
C ASN A 278 13.95 -4.41 -0.85
N GLY A 279 15.16 -3.89 -0.61
CA GLY A 279 15.47 -3.16 0.62
C GLY A 279 14.85 -1.75 0.69
N VAL A 280 14.52 -1.17 -0.46
CA VAL A 280 14.04 0.23 -0.58
C VAL A 280 12.70 0.39 -1.27
N ALA A 281 12.26 -0.57 -2.10
CA ALA A 281 11.01 -0.47 -2.83
C ALA A 281 9.80 -0.88 -1.98
N SER A 282 8.75 -0.08 -2.01
CA SER A 282 7.45 -0.44 -1.42
C SER A 282 6.71 -1.48 -2.26
N LYS A 283 5.66 -2.07 -1.71
CA LYS A 283 4.81 -3.04 -2.42
C LYS A 283 4.24 -2.47 -3.72
N SER A 284 3.78 -1.22 -3.70
CA SER A 284 3.28 -0.54 -4.91
C SER A 284 4.36 -0.45 -5.98
N GLN A 285 5.56 0.02 -5.60
CA GLN A 285 6.70 0.15 -6.51
C GLN A 285 7.19 -1.20 -7.06
N LYS A 286 7.12 -2.28 -6.26
CA LYS A 286 7.41 -3.65 -6.72
C LYS A 286 6.45 -4.09 -7.83
N TYR A 287 5.15 -3.83 -7.68
CA TYR A 287 4.18 -4.11 -8.74
C TYR A 287 4.39 -3.24 -9.98
N THR A 288 4.73 -1.96 -9.81
CA THR A 288 5.10 -1.08 -10.94
C THR A 288 6.32 -1.62 -11.70
N ALA A 289 7.35 -2.07 -10.99
CA ALA A 289 8.51 -2.69 -11.61
C ALA A 289 8.14 -3.98 -12.36
N MET A 290 7.29 -4.84 -11.77
CA MET A 290 6.84 -6.05 -12.46
C MET A 290 6.02 -5.75 -13.71
N GLN A 291 5.19 -4.71 -13.67
CA GLN A 291 4.46 -4.26 -14.85
C GLN A 291 5.42 -3.83 -15.95
N LEU A 292 6.47 -3.06 -15.62
CA LEU A 292 7.50 -2.71 -16.60
C LEU A 292 8.17 -3.95 -17.19
N LEU A 293 8.56 -4.92 -16.36
CA LEU A 293 9.19 -6.16 -16.85
C LEU A 293 8.26 -6.90 -17.82
N LEU A 294 6.98 -7.01 -17.48
CA LEU A 294 5.95 -7.62 -18.33
C LEU A 294 5.70 -6.84 -19.63
N ASP A 295 5.77 -5.50 -19.59
CA ASP A 295 5.60 -4.65 -20.77
C ASP A 295 6.79 -4.79 -21.72
N ILE A 296 8.01 -4.93 -21.20
CA ILE A 296 9.22 -5.16 -21.99
C ILE A 296 9.11 -6.52 -22.70
N SER A 297 8.78 -7.58 -21.97
CA SER A 297 8.70 -8.94 -22.53
C SER A 297 7.54 -9.16 -23.51
N GLY A 298 6.64 -8.18 -23.62
CA GLY A 298 5.57 -8.18 -24.62
C GLY A 298 5.83 -7.22 -25.79
N ALA A 299 6.91 -6.43 -25.74
CA ALA A 299 7.12 -5.29 -26.63
C ALA A 299 7.44 -5.69 -28.08
N ASP A 300 8.22 -6.76 -28.25
CA ASP A 300 8.62 -7.26 -29.55
C ASP A 300 7.58 -8.22 -30.17
N GLY A 301 6.66 -8.73 -29.35
CA GLY A 301 5.61 -9.69 -29.70
C GLY A 301 5.98 -11.14 -29.39
N THR A 302 7.11 -11.40 -28.75
CA THR A 302 7.59 -12.74 -28.39
C THR A 302 8.02 -12.76 -26.93
N LEU A 303 7.52 -13.74 -26.16
CA LEU A 303 8.06 -13.98 -24.82
C LEU A 303 9.06 -15.13 -24.91
N SER A 304 10.35 -14.82 -24.72
CA SER A 304 11.43 -15.82 -24.71
C SER A 304 11.47 -16.62 -23.39
N LYS A 305 12.16 -17.77 -23.40
CA LYS A 305 12.31 -18.62 -22.22
C LYS A 305 13.13 -17.94 -21.13
N GLU A 306 14.18 -17.23 -21.54
CA GLU A 306 15.12 -16.54 -20.68
C GLU A 306 14.43 -15.40 -19.93
N GLU A 307 13.60 -14.60 -20.64
CA GLU A 307 12.79 -13.54 -20.04
C GLU A 307 11.73 -14.11 -19.10
N ASP A 308 11.00 -15.15 -19.50
CA ASP A 308 9.97 -15.75 -18.64
C ASP A 308 10.57 -16.24 -17.31
N THR A 309 11.70 -16.93 -17.40
CA THR A 309 12.48 -17.41 -16.25
C THR A 309 12.95 -16.23 -15.39
N PHE A 310 13.43 -15.16 -16.02
CA PHE A 310 13.86 -13.95 -15.34
C PHE A 310 12.71 -13.34 -14.54
N ILE A 311 11.57 -13.03 -15.17
CA ILE A 311 10.44 -12.36 -14.50
C ILE A 311 9.89 -13.23 -13.36
N ASN A 312 9.73 -14.54 -13.59
CA ASN A 312 9.27 -15.45 -12.54
C ASN A 312 10.23 -15.45 -11.33
N LYS A 313 11.55 -15.40 -11.57
CA LYS A 313 12.55 -15.30 -10.50
C LYS A 313 12.44 -13.98 -9.74
N ILE A 314 12.24 -12.85 -10.42
CA ILE A 314 12.05 -11.56 -9.75
C ILE A 314 10.74 -11.54 -8.96
N ALA A 315 9.65 -12.08 -9.50
CA ALA A 315 8.37 -12.19 -8.79
C ALA A 315 8.50 -13.01 -7.49
N LYS A 316 9.13 -14.18 -7.57
CA LYS A 316 9.39 -15.05 -6.40
C LYS A 316 10.25 -14.35 -5.33
N THR A 317 11.25 -13.57 -5.76
CA THR A 317 12.21 -12.92 -4.84
C THR A 317 11.74 -11.58 -4.29
N THR A 318 10.82 -10.88 -4.96
CA THR A 318 10.30 -9.57 -4.50
C THR A 318 9.22 -9.67 -3.43
N GLY A 319 8.65 -10.88 -3.25
CA GLY A 319 7.63 -11.14 -2.23
C GLY A 319 6.26 -10.57 -2.58
N ILE A 320 6.01 -10.28 -3.86
CA ILE A 320 4.68 -9.89 -4.35
C ILE A 320 3.71 -11.09 -4.31
N ASN A 321 2.41 -10.82 -4.37
CA ASN A 321 1.42 -11.88 -4.45
C ASN A 321 1.53 -12.58 -5.80
N LEU A 322 1.93 -13.86 -5.80
CA LEU A 322 2.15 -14.64 -7.01
C LEU A 322 0.85 -14.86 -7.81
N SER A 323 -0.31 -14.91 -7.16
CA SER A 323 -1.61 -15.00 -7.84
C SER A 323 -1.89 -13.73 -8.63
N THR A 324 -1.71 -12.56 -8.00
CA THR A 324 -1.88 -11.26 -8.67
C THR A 324 -0.88 -11.12 -9.83
N PHE A 325 0.39 -11.48 -9.60
CA PHE A 325 1.41 -11.48 -10.65
C PHE A 325 1.03 -12.39 -11.83
N LYS A 326 0.51 -13.60 -11.56
CA LYS A 326 0.04 -14.52 -12.60
C LYS A 326 -1.11 -13.94 -13.42
N GLU A 327 -2.02 -13.20 -12.79
CA GLU A 327 -3.09 -12.50 -13.51
C GLU A 327 -2.55 -11.39 -14.43
N MET A 328 -1.56 -10.62 -13.96
CA MET A 328 -0.88 -9.61 -14.77
C MET A 328 -0.18 -10.26 -15.98
N LYS A 329 0.60 -11.30 -15.74
CA LYS A 329 1.33 -12.05 -16.77
C LYS A 329 0.41 -12.66 -17.83
N ASN A 330 -0.71 -13.24 -17.42
CA ASN A 330 -1.70 -13.81 -18.32
C ASN A 330 -2.25 -12.79 -19.34
N LYS A 331 -2.36 -11.50 -18.95
CA LYS A 331 -2.79 -10.45 -19.87
C LYS A 331 -1.77 -10.22 -20.99
N ILE A 332 -0.47 -10.33 -20.70
CA ILE A 332 0.60 -10.21 -21.70
C ILE A 332 0.62 -11.43 -22.62
N ILE A 333 0.54 -12.65 -22.07
CA ILE A 333 0.51 -13.90 -22.85
C ILE A 333 -0.64 -13.90 -23.87
N ALA A 334 -1.78 -13.31 -23.49
CA ALA A 334 -2.93 -13.17 -24.39
C ALA A 334 -2.70 -12.23 -25.59
N ASN A 335 -1.70 -11.34 -25.50
CA ASN A 335 -1.45 -10.28 -26.48
C ASN A 335 -0.18 -10.50 -27.34
N VAL A 336 0.79 -11.30 -26.88
CA VAL A 336 1.99 -11.63 -27.69
C VAL A 336 1.65 -12.55 -28.85
N ASP A 337 2.42 -12.47 -29.93
CA ASP A 337 2.22 -13.24 -31.17
C ASP A 337 2.92 -14.61 -31.11
N ASN A 338 4.11 -14.70 -30.51
CA ASN A 338 4.91 -15.92 -30.39
C ASN A 338 5.24 -16.25 -28.92
N LEU A 339 5.35 -17.54 -28.60
CA LEU A 339 5.88 -18.04 -27.34
C LEU A 339 7.03 -18.97 -27.69
N ASP A 340 8.25 -18.62 -27.31
CA ASP A 340 9.41 -19.47 -27.53
C ASP A 340 9.59 -20.44 -26.35
N SER A 341 8.53 -21.21 -26.08
CA SER A 341 8.51 -22.17 -24.99
C SER A 341 9.09 -23.49 -25.48
N SER A 342 10.40 -23.71 -25.28
CA SER A 342 11.06 -25.00 -25.58
C SER A 342 10.84 -26.08 -24.51
N GLU A 343 10.06 -25.79 -23.48
CA GLU A 343 9.30 -26.79 -22.76
C GLU A 343 7.83 -26.51 -23.03
N LYS A 344 7.04 -27.54 -23.33
CA LYS A 344 5.58 -27.47 -23.18
C LYS A 344 5.31 -26.69 -21.89
N PRO A 345 4.45 -25.65 -21.88
CA PRO A 345 4.35 -24.76 -20.72
C PRO A 345 4.32 -25.55 -19.44
N SER A 346 5.38 -25.36 -18.63
CA SER A 346 5.69 -26.22 -17.50
C SER A 346 4.61 -26.12 -16.42
N GLU A 347 4.62 -27.04 -15.47
CA GLU A 347 3.71 -27.00 -14.31
C GLU A 347 3.72 -25.60 -13.67
N GLU A 348 4.90 -24.99 -13.56
CA GLU A 348 5.11 -23.65 -13.02
C GLU A 348 4.40 -22.54 -13.82
N SER A 349 4.26 -22.68 -15.14
CA SER A 349 3.54 -21.71 -15.98
C SER A 349 2.06 -21.59 -15.59
N PHE A 350 1.50 -22.67 -15.04
CA PHE A 350 0.15 -22.70 -14.48
C PHE A 350 0.12 -22.50 -12.97
N GLY A 351 1.24 -22.10 -12.36
CA GLY A 351 1.35 -21.90 -10.91
C GLY A 351 1.22 -23.19 -10.12
N LEU A 352 1.55 -24.33 -10.75
CA LEU A 352 1.73 -25.59 -10.05
C LEU A 352 3.13 -25.58 -9.41
N THR A 353 3.22 -26.02 -8.17
CA THR A 353 4.47 -26.12 -7.43
C THR A 353 4.74 -27.58 -7.05
N GLU A 354 6.00 -27.93 -6.78
CA GLU A 354 6.39 -29.32 -6.49
C GLU A 354 5.79 -29.86 -5.19
N ASP A 355 5.39 -28.99 -4.26
CA ASP A 355 4.73 -29.30 -2.99
C ASP A 355 3.23 -29.60 -3.10
N MET A 356 2.61 -29.35 -4.26
CA MET A 356 1.20 -29.67 -4.50
C MET A 356 1.01 -31.15 -4.85
N ASP A 357 -0.05 -31.76 -4.32
CA ASP A 357 -0.46 -33.09 -4.75
C ASP A 357 -1.12 -33.06 -6.16
N ASP A 358 -1.21 -34.22 -6.81
CA ASP A 358 -1.77 -34.33 -8.17
C ASP A 358 -3.24 -33.87 -8.23
N VAL A 359 -3.98 -33.94 -7.13
CA VAL A 359 -5.38 -33.52 -7.03
C VAL A 359 -5.49 -32.00 -7.03
N GLU A 360 -4.63 -31.31 -6.28
CA GLU A 360 -4.50 -29.86 -6.24
C GLU A 360 -4.02 -29.33 -7.59
N LYS A 361 -3.01 -29.97 -8.19
CA LYS A 361 -2.54 -29.64 -9.54
C LYS A 361 -3.68 -29.75 -10.56
N MET A 362 -4.45 -30.84 -10.50
CA MET A 362 -5.62 -31.01 -11.37
C MET A 362 -6.71 -29.95 -11.15
N LYS A 363 -6.94 -29.51 -9.91
CA LYS A 363 -7.92 -28.48 -9.60
C LYS A 363 -7.53 -27.13 -10.20
N ILE A 364 -6.25 -26.77 -10.13
CA ILE A 364 -5.71 -25.55 -10.74
C ILE A 364 -5.82 -25.64 -12.27
N LEU A 365 -5.40 -26.76 -12.87
CA LEU A 365 -5.48 -26.97 -14.32
C LEU A 365 -6.93 -26.94 -14.84
N ARG A 366 -7.92 -27.44 -14.09
CA ARG A 366 -9.34 -27.32 -14.46
C ARG A 366 -9.81 -25.87 -14.48
N LYS A 367 -9.42 -25.06 -13.49
CA LYS A 367 -9.77 -23.63 -13.44
C LYS A 367 -9.18 -22.88 -14.63
N GLU A 368 -7.90 -23.09 -14.91
CA GLU A 368 -7.22 -22.48 -16.06
C GLU A 368 -7.84 -22.96 -17.38
N TYR A 369 -8.16 -24.26 -17.50
CA TYR A 369 -8.84 -24.80 -18.69
C TYR A 369 -10.15 -24.06 -18.96
N THR A 370 -11.01 -23.92 -17.95
CA THR A 370 -12.30 -23.23 -18.11
C THR A 370 -12.11 -21.77 -18.53
N LYS A 371 -11.14 -21.07 -17.91
CA LYS A 371 -10.82 -19.68 -18.22
C LYS A 371 -10.39 -19.50 -19.68
N TRP A 372 -9.44 -20.29 -20.15
CA TRP A 372 -8.94 -20.22 -21.53
C TRP A 372 -9.96 -20.75 -22.53
N ASN A 373 -10.71 -21.81 -22.19
CA ASN A 373 -11.75 -22.36 -23.05
C ASN A 373 -12.87 -21.34 -23.32
N GLY A 374 -13.23 -20.53 -22.32
CA GLY A 374 -14.19 -19.43 -22.50
C GLY A 374 -13.73 -18.36 -23.50
N GLN A 375 -12.44 -18.25 -23.79
CA GLN A 375 -11.86 -17.29 -24.72
C GLN A 375 -11.64 -17.87 -26.14
N THR A 376 -11.91 -19.15 -26.37
CA THR A 376 -11.72 -19.81 -27.68
C THR A 376 -12.71 -19.37 -28.77
N ASN A 377 -13.75 -18.63 -28.39
CA ASN A 377 -14.74 -18.02 -29.29
C ASN A 377 -14.66 -16.49 -29.30
N HIS A 378 -13.56 -15.92 -28.83
CA HIS A 378 -13.38 -14.47 -28.81
C HIS A 378 -13.42 -13.87 -30.24
N LYS A 379 -13.97 -12.65 -30.37
CA LYS A 379 -14.11 -11.94 -31.67
C LYS A 379 -12.75 -11.60 -32.29
N ASP A 380 -11.78 -11.29 -31.44
CA ASP A 380 -10.38 -11.11 -31.82
C ASP A 380 -9.76 -12.47 -32.21
N VAL A 381 -9.36 -12.57 -33.47
CA VAL A 381 -8.75 -13.77 -34.09
C VAL A 381 -7.45 -14.17 -33.38
N LYS A 382 -6.66 -13.21 -32.89
CA LYS A 382 -5.41 -13.48 -32.19
C LYS A 382 -5.68 -14.13 -30.83
N LYS A 383 -6.56 -13.51 -30.02
CA LYS A 383 -6.97 -14.05 -28.72
C LYS A 383 -7.63 -15.42 -28.85
N LYS A 384 -8.43 -15.62 -29.89
CA LYS A 384 -9.04 -16.90 -30.24
C LYS A 384 -8.00 -18.00 -30.53
N LYS A 385 -6.97 -17.68 -31.32
CA LYS A 385 -5.88 -18.62 -31.64
C LYS A 385 -5.10 -18.98 -30.36
N ARG A 386 -4.71 -17.96 -29.57
CA ARG A 386 -3.98 -18.15 -28.31
C ARG A 386 -4.76 -18.99 -27.30
N ALA A 387 -6.05 -18.71 -27.13
CA ALA A 387 -6.92 -19.48 -26.24
C ALA A 387 -6.96 -20.97 -26.63
N LYS A 388 -6.98 -21.29 -27.93
CA LYS A 388 -6.94 -22.68 -28.41
C LYS A 388 -5.60 -23.37 -28.13
N GLU A 389 -4.49 -22.65 -28.29
CA GLU A 389 -3.15 -23.14 -27.95
C GLU A 389 -3.04 -23.46 -26.44
N MET A 390 -3.45 -22.53 -25.58
CA MET A 390 -3.43 -22.71 -24.12
C MET A 390 -4.35 -23.86 -23.66
N VAL A 391 -5.55 -23.99 -24.24
CA VAL A 391 -6.46 -25.12 -23.96
C VAL A 391 -5.81 -26.46 -24.31
N LYS A 392 -5.10 -26.54 -25.44
CA LYS A 392 -4.41 -27.77 -25.87
C LYS A 392 -3.30 -28.15 -24.88
N ILE A 393 -2.49 -27.17 -24.47
CA ILE A 393 -1.41 -27.37 -23.50
C ILE A 393 -1.96 -27.85 -22.15
N ILE A 394 -3.00 -27.18 -21.63
CA ILE A 394 -3.63 -27.58 -20.37
C ILE A 394 -4.21 -28.98 -20.47
N ALA A 395 -4.82 -29.33 -21.62
CA ALA A 395 -5.33 -30.69 -21.84
C ALA A 395 -4.23 -31.74 -21.81
N ASP A 396 -3.04 -31.43 -22.33
CA ASP A 396 -1.90 -32.36 -22.32
C ASP A 396 -1.28 -32.52 -20.93
N LEU A 397 -1.18 -31.43 -20.14
CA LEU A 397 -0.75 -31.51 -18.73
C LEU A 397 -1.75 -32.31 -17.88
N ARG A 398 -3.06 -32.11 -18.08
CA ARG A 398 -4.09 -32.85 -17.34
C ARG A 398 -4.03 -34.36 -17.55
N LYS A 399 -3.52 -34.84 -18.69
CA LYS A 399 -3.31 -36.27 -18.95
C LYS A 399 -2.16 -36.84 -18.13
N GLN A 400 -1.18 -36.02 -17.72
CA GLN A 400 -0.04 -36.47 -16.93
C GLN A 400 -0.44 -36.78 -15.48
N TYR A 401 -1.40 -36.02 -14.92
CA TYR A 401 -1.92 -36.20 -13.55
C TYR A 401 -3.25 -36.96 -13.47
N SER A 402 -3.74 -37.53 -14.58
CA SER A 402 -4.98 -38.31 -14.57
C SER A 402 -4.75 -39.81 -14.32
N SER A 403 -3.60 -40.18 -13.75
CA SER A 403 -3.25 -41.58 -13.44
C SER A 403 -3.62 -41.93 -12.00
#